data_AF-A0A1M5JZE5-F1
#
_entry.id   AF-A0A1M5JZE5-F1
#
_cell.length_a   1.000
_cell.length_b   1.000
_cell.length_c   1.000
_cell.angle_alpha   90.00
_cell.angle_beta   90.00
_cell.angle_gamma   90.00
#
_symmetry.space_group_name_H-M   'P 1'
#
loop_
_entity.id
_entity.type
_entity.pdbx_description
1 polymer ?
#
loop_
_entity_poly.entity_id
_entity_poly.type
_entity_poly.pdbx_seq_one_letter_code
_entity_poly.pdbx_strand_id
1 'polypeptide(L)'
;MEFKLTILLICLPLAILFGQLKPIRNLPYKVEYYCPPCGCTHDDKVFEGAGVCDSCNMAYNSRIMGLEDKPAEPVPTPIVGILLFDGADIMDVTGPMSVFEHAGFRMLTVAKDKNPKQIGRFVQFAPDYDFDSLPKVDVLVVPGGGPAEANQDMDIVAWIRQKNKETDTMFSVCSGAFFLAHAGILDQNEATTFASLIPQLRDGFPNVTVLNDVKYTNNGHVITSSGLSSGIDASFEVVAKYLGVGRAQDIANHMEYPWKRRNDYARSQLADNYILSLNNLIRPFAAKYTFSEGNHDRWEYQFLLWTGVDSKAFLTFIYTQLTKMESFNTGHLDSNSITAEIRHKDLGKGHISLLLTNTTEGPLLKVIARRSSSFNISKTN
;
A
#
# COMPACT_ATOMS: atom_id res chain seq x y z
N MET A 1 -33.83 -28.79 -43.34
CA MET A 1 -34.66 -28.77 -42.12
C MET A 1 -33.72 -28.90 -40.93
N GLU A 2 -33.05 -27.82 -40.53
CA GLU A 2 -33.52 -26.74 -39.64
C GLU A 2 -33.47 -27.09 -38.14
N PHE A 3 -32.47 -26.47 -37.50
CA PHE A 3 -32.33 -25.99 -36.11
C PHE A 3 -33.48 -26.20 -35.12
N LYS A 4 -33.13 -26.66 -33.91
CA LYS A 4 -33.26 -25.87 -32.65
C LYS A 4 -32.64 -26.63 -31.46
N LEU A 5 -31.38 -26.30 -31.15
CA LEU A 5 -30.77 -26.62 -29.85
C LEU A 5 -30.95 -25.38 -28.97
N THR A 6 -31.98 -25.38 -28.13
CA THR A 6 -32.24 -24.31 -27.17
C THR A 6 -31.30 -24.49 -25.98
N ILE A 7 -30.10 -23.91 -26.05
CA ILE A 7 -29.24 -23.74 -24.87
C ILE A 7 -29.84 -22.59 -24.05
N LEU A 8 -30.48 -22.94 -22.95
CA LEU A 8 -30.95 -21.98 -21.94
C LEU A 8 -29.69 -21.48 -21.19
N LEU A 9 -29.13 -20.36 -21.66
CA LEU A 9 -28.15 -19.56 -20.93
C LEU A 9 -28.85 -18.97 -19.70
N ILE A 10 -28.82 -19.69 -18.59
CA ILE A 10 -29.10 -19.09 -17.28
C ILE A 10 -27.83 -18.30 -16.92
N CYS A 11 -27.80 -17.02 -17.32
CA CYS A 11 -26.93 -16.03 -16.71
C CYS A 11 -27.34 -15.89 -15.24
N LEU A 12 -26.78 -16.73 -14.37
CA LEU A 12 -26.69 -16.38 -12.95
C LEU A 12 -25.75 -15.18 -12.86
N PRO A 13 -26.18 -14.03 -12.29
CA PRO A 13 -25.25 -12.94 -12.08
C PRO A 13 -24.16 -13.42 -11.11
N LEU A 14 -22.91 -13.29 -11.54
CA LEU A 14 -21.72 -13.32 -10.67
C LEU A 14 -21.79 -12.10 -9.72
N ALA A 15 -22.70 -12.14 -8.77
CA ALA A 15 -22.87 -11.14 -7.72
C ALA A 15 -22.87 -11.82 -6.34
N ILE A 16 -22.00 -12.83 -6.18
CA ILE A 16 -21.83 -13.54 -4.91
C ILE A 16 -20.32 -13.68 -4.66
N LEU A 17 -19.64 -12.56 -4.37
CA LEU A 17 -18.35 -12.61 -3.68
C LEU A 17 -17.98 -11.33 -2.92
N PHE A 18 -18.71 -10.23 -3.11
CA PHE A 18 -18.79 -9.16 -2.11
C PHE A 18 -20.04 -9.40 -1.29
N GLY A 19 -19.88 -9.77 -0.02
CA GLY A 19 -21.00 -9.96 0.90
C GLY A 19 -21.94 -8.75 0.82
N GLN A 20 -23.23 -9.00 0.63
CA GLN A 20 -24.24 -7.95 0.60
C GLN A 20 -24.11 -7.11 1.88
N LEU A 21 -23.57 -5.90 1.75
CA LEU A 21 -23.37 -4.99 2.86
C LEU A 21 -24.76 -4.56 3.34
N LYS A 22 -25.17 -5.05 4.51
CA LYS A 22 -26.43 -4.63 5.11
C LYS A 22 -26.33 -3.17 5.56
N PRO A 23 -27.39 -2.35 5.39
CA PRO A 23 -27.39 -0.96 5.82
C PRO A 23 -27.10 -0.85 7.33
N ILE A 24 -26.30 0.15 7.70
CA ILE A 24 -26.00 0.48 9.09
C ILE A 24 -27.29 0.94 9.77
N ARG A 25 -27.84 0.09 10.64
CA ARG A 25 -29.00 0.40 11.48
C ARG A 25 -28.60 0.39 12.96
N ASN A 26 -29.22 1.27 13.75
CA ASN A 26 -29.10 1.42 15.21
C ASN A 26 -27.90 2.24 15.76
N LEU A 27 -27.40 3.23 15.01
CA LEU A 27 -26.65 4.33 15.65
C LEU A 27 -27.66 5.34 16.21
N PRO A 28 -27.38 6.01 17.34
CA PRO A 28 -28.13 7.21 17.75
C PRO A 28 -27.90 8.39 16.78
N TYR A 29 -27.08 8.19 15.74
CA TYR A 29 -26.73 9.16 14.71
C TYR A 29 -27.18 8.65 13.33
N LYS A 30 -27.61 9.56 12.45
CA LYS A 30 -27.97 9.25 11.07
C LYS A 30 -26.69 9.02 10.25
N VAL A 31 -26.59 7.90 9.53
CA VAL A 31 -25.49 7.63 8.59
C VAL A 31 -25.96 7.93 7.17
N GLU A 32 -25.16 8.68 6.43
CA GLU A 32 -25.36 8.94 5.01
C GLU A 32 -24.30 8.19 4.20
N TYR A 33 -24.73 7.58 3.11
CA TYR A 33 -23.84 6.93 2.15
C TYR A 33 -23.79 7.75 0.87
N TYR A 34 -22.63 7.92 0.25
CA TYR A 34 -22.50 8.72 -0.97
C TYR A 34 -21.44 8.14 -1.89
N CYS A 35 -21.58 8.39 -3.20
CA CYS A 35 -20.57 7.99 -4.15
C CYS A 35 -19.30 8.82 -3.93
N PRO A 36 -18.08 8.22 -3.91
CA PRO A 36 -16.85 9.00 -3.97
C PRO A 36 -16.87 9.92 -5.21
N PRO A 37 -16.27 11.12 -5.14
CA PRO A 37 -16.22 12.03 -6.28
C PRO A 37 -15.43 11.37 -7.41
N CYS A 38 -16.16 10.86 -8.40
CA CYS A 38 -15.64 10.04 -9.49
C CYS A 38 -16.05 10.59 -10.85
N GLY A 39 -16.79 11.70 -10.88
CA GLY A 39 -17.30 12.36 -12.08
C GLY A 39 -18.57 11.72 -12.65
N CYS A 40 -19.25 10.85 -11.90
CA CYS A 40 -20.47 10.19 -12.38
C CYS A 40 -21.73 10.97 -11.96
N THR A 41 -22.89 10.52 -12.46
CA THR A 41 -24.20 11.14 -12.14
C THR A 41 -24.67 10.97 -10.69
N HIS A 42 -23.83 10.38 -9.82
CA HIS A 42 -24.13 10.06 -8.43
C HIS A 42 -23.23 10.77 -7.41
N ASP A 43 -22.30 11.63 -7.85
CA ASP A 43 -21.34 12.31 -6.96
C ASP A 43 -22.02 13.16 -5.86
N ASP A 44 -23.21 13.72 -6.14
CA ASP A 44 -23.98 14.54 -5.20
C ASP A 44 -25.16 13.80 -4.52
N LYS A 45 -25.26 12.48 -4.72
CA LYS A 45 -26.40 11.69 -4.22
C LYS A 45 -26.07 10.99 -2.91
N VAL A 46 -27.09 10.93 -2.06
CA VAL A 46 -27.06 10.20 -0.78
C VAL A 46 -27.93 8.96 -0.87
N PHE A 47 -27.46 7.85 -0.33
CA PHE A 47 -28.10 6.55 -0.35
C PHE A 47 -28.43 6.08 1.08
N GLU A 48 -29.46 5.25 1.22
CA GLU A 48 -29.94 4.75 2.52
C GLU A 48 -29.15 3.56 3.07
N GLY A 49 -28.14 3.09 2.34
CA GLY A 49 -27.36 1.91 2.72
C GLY A 49 -26.00 1.82 2.06
N ALA A 50 -25.15 0.99 2.65
CA ALA A 50 -23.90 0.57 2.04
C ALA A 50 -24.18 -0.14 0.71
N GLY A 51 -23.27 0.02 -0.25
CA GLY A 51 -23.45 -0.53 -1.59
C GLY A 51 -22.35 -0.06 -2.53
N VAL A 52 -22.55 -0.33 -3.81
CA VAL A 52 -21.71 0.16 -4.91
C VAL A 52 -22.56 1.05 -5.81
N CYS A 53 -21.93 2.05 -6.42
CA CYS A 53 -22.57 2.92 -7.38
C CYS A 53 -22.84 2.18 -8.69
N ASP A 54 -24.09 2.17 -9.17
CA ASP A 54 -24.46 1.48 -10.41
C ASP A 54 -23.80 2.09 -11.67
N SER A 55 -23.23 3.30 -11.58
CA SER A 55 -22.55 3.97 -12.70
C SER A 55 -21.03 3.75 -12.74
N CYS A 56 -20.34 3.93 -11.61
CA CYS A 56 -18.87 3.84 -11.55
C CYS A 56 -18.37 2.56 -10.88
N ASN A 57 -19.28 1.74 -10.35
CA ASN A 57 -18.99 0.51 -9.61
C ASN A 57 -18.09 0.71 -8.36
N MET A 58 -17.85 1.95 -7.93
CA MET A 58 -17.13 2.24 -6.69
C MET A 58 -18.02 1.99 -5.49
N ALA A 59 -17.45 1.47 -4.40
CA ALA A 59 -18.13 1.35 -3.12
C ALA A 59 -18.48 2.74 -2.56
N TYR A 60 -19.69 2.92 -2.04
CA TYR A 60 -20.11 4.15 -1.38
C TYR A 60 -19.20 4.48 -0.19
N ASN A 61 -18.82 5.75 -0.07
CA ASN A 61 -18.35 6.33 1.17
C ASN A 61 -19.52 6.45 2.16
N SER A 62 -19.21 6.63 3.43
CA SER A 62 -20.20 6.88 4.48
C SER A 62 -19.74 7.99 5.41
N ARG A 63 -20.69 8.75 5.94
CA ARG A 63 -20.48 9.78 6.96
C ARG A 63 -21.59 9.73 8.00
N ILE A 64 -21.30 10.17 9.22
CA ILE A 64 -22.29 10.26 10.29
C ILE A 64 -22.71 11.72 10.45
N MET A 65 -24.01 11.98 10.27
CA MET A 65 -24.58 13.33 10.36
C MET A 65 -24.60 13.83 11.81
N GLY A 66 -24.22 15.09 11.99
CA GLY A 66 -24.21 15.75 13.31
C GLY A 66 -22.94 15.50 14.13
N LEU A 67 -21.96 14.79 13.57
CA LEU A 67 -20.60 14.76 14.08
C LEU A 67 -19.76 15.60 13.13
N GLU A 68 -19.22 16.72 13.61
CA GLU A 68 -18.26 17.48 12.83
C GLU A 68 -17.03 16.59 12.60
N ASP A 69 -16.71 16.32 11.34
CA ASP A 69 -15.41 15.78 10.98
C ASP A 69 -14.38 16.80 11.46
N LYS A 70 -13.58 16.47 12.48
CA LYS A 70 -12.34 17.21 12.66
C LYS A 70 -11.55 17.00 11.38
N PRO A 71 -11.19 18.05 10.63
CA PRO A 71 -10.37 17.87 9.45
C PRO A 71 -9.14 17.10 9.92
N ALA A 72 -8.99 15.91 9.37
CA ALA A 72 -7.76 15.17 9.41
C ALA A 72 -6.61 16.15 9.22
N GLU A 73 -5.70 16.29 10.17
CA GLU A 73 -4.41 16.86 9.77
C GLU A 73 -3.89 15.93 8.68
N PRO A 74 -3.64 16.45 7.46
CA PRO A 74 -3.18 15.62 6.36
C PRO A 74 -1.92 14.93 6.85
N VAL A 75 -1.96 13.59 6.90
CA VAL A 75 -0.75 12.81 7.15
C VAL A 75 0.23 13.26 6.07
N PRO A 76 1.43 13.75 6.42
CA PRO A 76 2.39 14.13 5.40
C PRO A 76 2.60 12.94 4.48
N THR A 77 2.10 13.06 3.26
CA THR A 77 2.23 12.03 2.24
C THR A 77 3.64 12.13 1.69
N PRO A 78 4.47 11.06 1.79
CA PRO A 78 5.81 11.10 1.23
C PRO A 78 5.75 11.48 -0.25
N ILE A 79 6.62 12.40 -0.65
CA ILE A 79 6.77 12.83 -2.04
C ILE A 79 7.91 12.03 -2.65
N VAL A 80 7.61 11.32 -3.74
CA VAL A 80 8.57 10.51 -4.49
C VAL A 80 8.87 11.20 -5.81
N GLY A 81 10.14 11.54 -6.05
CA GLY A 81 10.64 11.93 -7.36
C GLY A 81 11.07 10.69 -8.15
N ILE A 82 10.61 10.55 -9.39
CA ILE A 82 11.01 9.46 -10.30
C ILE A 82 11.78 10.07 -11.46
N LEU A 83 13.09 9.79 -11.52
CA LEU A 83 13.92 10.25 -12.62
C LEU A 83 13.55 9.52 -13.93
N LEU A 84 13.40 10.30 -15.00
CA LEU A 84 13.17 9.84 -16.36
C LEU A 84 14.34 10.29 -17.26
N PHE A 85 14.80 9.39 -18.11
CA PHE A 85 15.76 9.67 -19.17
C PHE A 85 15.51 8.72 -20.34
N ASP A 86 15.99 9.09 -21.52
CA ASP A 86 15.83 8.26 -22.72
C ASP A 86 16.56 6.93 -22.56
N GLY A 87 15.83 5.83 -22.75
CA GLY A 87 16.33 4.47 -22.57
C GLY A 87 16.21 3.92 -21.15
N ALA A 88 15.70 4.68 -20.18
CA ALA A 88 15.40 4.15 -18.85
C ALA A 88 14.50 2.90 -18.97
N ASP A 89 14.76 1.89 -18.14
CA ASP A 89 14.00 0.64 -18.21
C ASP A 89 12.57 0.85 -17.72
N ILE A 90 11.60 0.30 -18.46
CA ILE A 90 10.18 0.48 -18.17
C ILE A 90 9.80 -0.08 -16.80
N MET A 91 10.37 -1.21 -16.38
CA MET A 91 10.04 -1.83 -15.10
C MET A 91 10.77 -1.14 -13.94
N ASP A 92 11.98 -0.63 -14.17
CA ASP A 92 12.71 0.14 -13.17
C ASP A 92 12.00 1.47 -12.83
N VAL A 93 11.27 2.06 -13.78
CA VAL A 93 10.41 3.22 -13.56
C VAL A 93 9.06 2.80 -12.98
N THR A 94 8.32 1.94 -13.68
CA THR A 94 6.90 1.68 -13.38
C THR A 94 6.67 0.71 -12.20
N GLY A 95 7.62 -0.19 -11.92
CA GLY A 95 7.55 -1.10 -10.78
C GLY A 95 7.47 -0.34 -9.45
N PRO A 96 8.44 0.53 -9.15
CA PRO A 96 8.36 1.42 -7.98
C PRO A 96 7.13 2.32 -7.98
N MET A 97 6.77 2.91 -9.12
CA MET A 97 5.57 3.75 -9.23
C MET A 97 4.31 3.01 -8.77
N SER A 98 4.12 1.77 -9.21
CA SER A 98 2.93 0.98 -8.83
C SER A 98 2.89 0.73 -7.32
N VAL A 99 4.01 0.43 -6.67
CA VAL A 99 4.06 0.23 -5.20
C VAL A 99 3.74 1.54 -4.47
N PHE A 100 4.32 2.66 -4.89
CA PHE A 100 4.10 3.97 -4.26
C PHE A 100 2.68 4.51 -4.48
N GLU A 101 2.09 4.24 -5.64
CA GLU A 101 0.69 4.53 -5.93
C GLU A 101 -0.25 3.84 -4.93
N HIS A 102 -0.09 2.54 -4.72
CA HIS A 102 -0.89 1.80 -3.75
C HIS A 102 -0.59 2.18 -2.29
N ALA A 103 0.62 2.69 -2.02
CA ALA A 103 0.96 3.29 -0.73
C ALA A 103 0.31 4.67 -0.52
N GLY A 104 -0.28 5.26 -1.56
CA GLY A 104 -0.86 6.60 -1.53
C GLY A 104 0.18 7.71 -1.49
N PHE A 105 1.42 7.44 -1.91
CA PHE A 105 2.49 8.44 -1.97
C PHE A 105 2.25 9.41 -3.13
N ARG A 106 2.73 10.66 -2.96
CA ARG A 106 2.65 11.66 -4.03
C ARG A 106 3.83 11.46 -4.97
N MET A 107 3.57 11.03 -6.19
CA MET A 107 4.62 10.82 -7.18
C MET A 107 4.77 12.05 -8.09
N LEU A 108 6.01 12.43 -8.36
CA LEU A 108 6.40 13.46 -9.30
C LEU A 108 7.44 12.88 -10.26
N THR A 109 7.25 13.04 -11.56
CA THR A 109 8.25 12.64 -12.56
C THR A 109 9.17 13.81 -12.91
N VAL A 110 10.45 13.51 -13.14
CA VAL A 110 11.45 14.53 -13.42
C VAL A 110 12.44 14.07 -14.48
N ALA A 111 12.82 14.96 -15.39
CA ALA A 111 13.90 14.70 -16.34
C ALA A 111 14.79 15.95 -16.48
N LYS A 112 15.82 15.85 -17.32
CA LYS A 112 16.72 16.99 -17.63
C LYS A 112 15.97 18.18 -18.25
N ASP A 113 14.92 17.90 -19.02
CA ASP A 113 14.06 18.87 -19.68
C ASP A 113 12.62 18.34 -19.73
N LYS A 114 11.66 19.17 -20.12
CA LYS A 114 10.23 18.81 -20.15
C LYS A 114 9.78 18.01 -21.37
N ASN A 115 10.68 17.64 -22.28
CA ASN A 115 10.29 16.85 -23.44
C ASN A 115 10.01 15.40 -23.03
N PRO A 116 9.05 14.71 -23.67
CA PRO A 116 8.77 13.32 -23.41
C PRO A 116 10.03 12.45 -23.56
N LYS A 117 10.25 11.55 -22.60
CA LYS A 117 11.37 10.61 -22.60
C LYS A 117 10.91 9.24 -23.08
N GLN A 118 11.71 8.63 -23.93
CA GLN A 118 11.48 7.27 -24.41
C GLN A 118 11.84 6.28 -23.31
N ILE A 119 10.83 5.67 -22.70
CA ILE A 119 11.01 4.67 -21.63
C ILE A 119 10.90 3.27 -22.26
N GLY A 120 11.90 2.44 -22.02
CA GLY A 120 12.08 1.19 -22.74
C GLY A 120 12.01 1.38 -24.26
N ARG A 121 11.36 0.46 -24.96
CA ARG A 121 11.24 0.49 -26.44
C ARG A 121 9.86 0.93 -26.95
N PHE A 122 8.90 1.17 -26.07
CA PHE A 122 7.48 1.16 -26.46
C PHE A 122 6.66 2.36 -25.99
N VAL A 123 7.07 3.08 -24.95
CA VAL A 123 6.25 4.14 -24.35
C VAL A 123 7.05 5.42 -24.14
N GLN A 124 6.35 6.55 -24.13
CA GLN A 124 6.92 7.85 -23.82
C GLN A 124 6.24 8.43 -22.60
N PHE A 125 7.05 8.97 -21.68
CA PHE A 125 6.57 9.62 -20.47
C PHE A 125 6.93 11.11 -20.56
N ALA A 126 5.92 11.97 -20.44
CA ALA A 126 6.15 13.41 -20.28
C ALA A 126 6.46 13.68 -18.80
N PRO A 127 7.63 14.26 -18.46
CA PRO A 127 7.96 14.56 -17.07
C PRO A 127 7.12 15.74 -16.57
N ASP A 128 6.72 15.70 -15.30
CA ASP A 128 6.02 16.81 -14.64
C ASP A 128 6.96 18.01 -14.44
N TYR A 129 8.22 17.73 -14.12
CA TYR A 129 9.25 18.70 -13.79
C TYR A 129 10.54 18.49 -14.59
N ASP A 130 11.30 19.56 -14.74
CA ASP A 130 12.72 19.50 -15.09
C ASP A 130 13.59 19.58 -13.83
N PHE A 131 14.91 19.50 -14.00
CA PHE A 131 15.88 19.52 -12.90
C PHE A 131 15.83 20.79 -12.04
N ASP A 132 15.48 21.93 -12.64
CA ASP A 132 15.42 23.23 -11.96
C ASP A 132 14.09 23.46 -11.24
N SER A 133 13.01 22.84 -11.71
CA SER A 133 11.66 23.06 -11.18
C SER A 133 11.15 21.99 -10.23
N LEU A 134 11.84 20.84 -10.09
CA LEU A 134 11.42 19.79 -9.16
C LEU A 134 11.45 20.30 -7.69
N PRO A 135 10.31 20.31 -6.97
CA PRO A 135 10.28 20.66 -5.55
C PRO A 135 11.04 19.65 -4.70
N LYS A 136 11.18 19.92 -3.40
CA LYS A 136 11.76 18.95 -2.46
C LYS A 136 10.96 17.64 -2.49
N VAL A 137 11.66 16.51 -2.57
CA VAL A 137 11.10 15.16 -2.49
C VAL A 137 11.71 14.41 -1.30
N ASP A 138 10.95 13.51 -0.71
CA ASP A 138 11.42 12.67 0.40
C ASP A 138 12.21 11.47 -0.12
N VAL A 139 11.81 10.93 -1.28
CA VAL A 139 12.46 9.80 -1.94
C VAL A 139 12.81 10.18 -3.38
N LEU A 140 14.02 9.87 -3.84
CA LEU A 140 14.39 9.98 -5.25
C LEU A 140 14.68 8.59 -5.82
N VAL A 141 13.88 8.18 -6.80
CA VAL A 141 14.04 6.93 -7.55
C VAL A 141 14.93 7.18 -8.77
N VAL A 142 16.02 6.42 -8.87
CA VAL A 142 16.99 6.46 -9.97
C VAL A 142 16.92 5.12 -10.71
N PRO A 143 16.16 5.02 -11.81
CA PRO A 143 16.04 3.77 -12.55
C PRO A 143 17.33 3.43 -13.29
N GLY A 144 17.48 2.17 -13.68
CA GLY A 144 18.46 1.77 -14.67
C GLY A 144 17.92 1.88 -16.10
N GLY A 145 18.57 1.19 -17.01
CA GLY A 145 18.30 1.26 -18.45
C GLY A 145 19.42 1.94 -19.22
N GLY A 146 19.22 2.08 -20.53
CA GLY A 146 20.23 2.55 -21.49
C GLY A 146 21.41 1.58 -21.67
N PRO A 147 22.32 1.85 -22.62
CA PRO A 147 23.66 1.25 -22.63
C PRO A 147 24.35 1.52 -21.28
N ALA A 148 25.20 0.61 -20.79
CA ALA A 148 25.94 0.86 -19.54
C ALA A 148 26.78 2.15 -19.62
N GLU A 149 27.16 2.61 -20.81
CA GLU A 149 27.81 3.92 -21.02
C GLU A 149 26.86 5.13 -20.85
N ALA A 150 25.54 4.97 -21.01
CA ALA A 150 24.56 6.04 -20.79
C ALA A 150 24.38 6.40 -19.30
N ASN A 151 24.83 5.53 -18.38
CA ASN A 151 24.88 5.80 -16.94
C ASN A 151 26.02 6.74 -16.52
N GLN A 152 26.65 7.42 -17.49
CA GLN A 152 27.69 8.43 -17.30
C GLN A 152 27.21 9.84 -17.67
N ASP A 153 25.91 10.08 -17.86
CA ASP A 153 25.42 11.46 -18.04
C ASP A 153 25.76 12.28 -16.78
N MET A 154 26.84 13.04 -16.88
CA MET A 154 27.40 13.78 -15.75
C MET A 154 26.50 14.92 -15.30
N ASP A 155 25.57 15.38 -16.13
CA ASP A 155 24.57 16.38 -15.73
C ASP A 155 23.55 15.73 -14.79
N ILE A 156 23.11 14.50 -15.11
CA ILE A 156 22.25 13.70 -14.21
C ILE A 156 22.99 13.40 -12.91
N VAL A 157 24.26 12.95 -12.98
CA VAL A 157 25.08 12.67 -11.78
C VAL A 157 25.23 13.91 -10.90
N ALA A 158 25.54 15.06 -11.49
CA ALA A 158 25.70 16.31 -10.75
C ALA A 158 24.38 16.73 -10.07
N TRP A 159 23.26 16.61 -10.78
CA TRP A 159 21.94 16.89 -10.24
C TRP A 159 21.55 15.94 -9.11
N ILE A 160 21.79 14.63 -9.26
CA ILE A 160 21.58 13.62 -8.21
C ILE A 160 22.41 13.95 -6.97
N ARG A 161 23.69 14.31 -7.13
CA ARG A 161 24.56 14.72 -6.01
C ARG A 161 24.02 15.94 -5.28
N GLN A 162 23.43 16.89 -5.98
CA GLN A 162 22.79 18.05 -5.38
C GLN A 162 21.52 17.65 -4.61
N LYS A 163 20.63 16.87 -5.24
CA LYS A 163 19.36 16.43 -4.65
C LYS A 163 19.55 15.55 -3.42
N ASN A 164 20.61 14.74 -3.37
CA ASN A 164 20.95 13.94 -2.20
C ASN A 164 21.02 14.73 -0.88
N LYS A 165 21.36 16.03 -0.94
CA LYS A 165 21.46 16.88 0.26
C LYS A 165 20.10 17.26 0.87
N GLU A 166 19.02 17.11 0.12
CA GLU A 166 17.67 17.48 0.53
C GLU A 166 16.66 16.32 0.49
N THR A 167 17.08 15.15 0.00
CA THR A 167 16.27 13.92 -0.07
C THR A 167 16.58 13.01 1.11
N ASP A 168 15.55 12.44 1.74
CA ASP A 168 15.70 11.51 2.85
C ASP A 168 16.15 10.11 2.38
N THR A 169 15.62 9.64 1.25
CA THR A 169 15.96 8.32 0.68
C THR A 169 16.38 8.40 -0.79
N MET A 170 17.60 7.98 -1.11
CA MET A 170 18.04 7.70 -2.48
C MET A 170 17.81 6.23 -2.81
N PHE A 171 17.00 5.97 -3.83
CA PHE A 171 16.64 4.61 -4.21
C PHE A 171 17.00 4.34 -5.67
N SER A 172 18.01 3.49 -5.92
CA SER A 172 18.34 3.07 -7.30
C SER A 172 17.84 1.67 -7.62
N VAL A 173 17.45 1.46 -8.88
CA VAL A 173 17.10 0.14 -9.43
C VAL A 173 18.09 -0.25 -10.52
N CYS A 174 18.48 -1.53 -10.58
CA CYS A 174 19.27 -2.08 -11.68
C CYS A 174 20.59 -1.29 -11.88
N SER A 175 20.84 -0.82 -13.10
CA SER A 175 22.01 -0.03 -13.47
C SER A 175 21.98 1.42 -12.96
N GLY A 176 20.87 1.89 -12.38
CA GLY A 176 20.77 3.21 -11.75
C GLY A 176 21.75 3.40 -10.58
N ALA A 177 22.25 2.30 -10.00
CA ALA A 177 23.28 2.33 -8.97
C ALA A 177 24.57 3.03 -9.45
N PHE A 178 24.88 3.01 -10.75
CA PHE A 178 26.07 3.68 -11.29
C PHE A 178 25.96 5.21 -11.20
N PHE A 179 24.76 5.78 -11.36
CA PHE A 179 24.55 7.22 -11.13
C PHE A 179 24.83 7.59 -9.68
N LEU A 180 24.35 6.79 -8.72
CA LEU A 180 24.62 7.01 -7.29
C LEU A 180 26.11 6.83 -6.96
N ALA A 181 26.77 5.85 -7.58
CA ALA A 181 28.20 5.61 -7.42
C ALA A 181 29.04 6.78 -7.93
N HIS A 182 28.78 7.26 -9.15
CA HIS A 182 29.45 8.44 -9.71
C HIS A 182 29.14 9.72 -8.94
N ALA A 183 27.96 9.81 -8.31
CA ALA A 183 27.62 10.92 -7.42
C ALA A 183 28.42 10.89 -6.10
N GLY A 184 29.09 9.77 -5.77
CA GLY A 184 29.81 9.54 -4.51
C GLY A 184 28.89 9.15 -3.36
N ILE A 185 27.63 8.79 -3.64
CA ILE A 185 26.60 8.50 -2.62
C ILE A 185 26.79 7.08 -2.06
N LEU A 186 27.33 6.16 -2.87
CA LEU A 186 27.54 4.77 -2.46
C LEU A 186 28.86 4.55 -1.71
N ASP A 187 29.74 5.55 -1.65
CA ASP A 187 31.04 5.42 -0.98
C ASP A 187 30.84 5.00 0.48
N GLN A 188 31.61 3.98 0.90
CA GLN A 188 31.56 3.37 2.24
C GLN A 188 30.24 2.67 2.61
N ASN A 189 29.33 2.52 1.64
CA ASN A 189 28.06 1.82 1.85
C ASN A 189 28.04 0.46 1.14
N GLU A 190 27.13 -0.41 1.59
CA GLU A 190 26.77 -1.62 0.88
C GLU A 190 25.84 -1.30 -0.28
N ALA A 191 26.16 -1.81 -1.47
CA ALA A 191 25.35 -1.63 -2.66
C ALA A 191 25.26 -2.92 -3.49
N THR A 192 24.22 -3.00 -4.30
CA THR A 192 24.06 -4.02 -5.35
C THR A 192 23.59 -3.35 -6.64
N THR A 193 23.60 -4.09 -7.74
CA THR A 193 23.12 -3.63 -9.05
C THR A 193 22.63 -4.84 -9.86
N PHE A 194 22.29 -4.64 -11.13
CA PHE A 194 21.94 -5.74 -12.00
C PHE A 194 23.03 -6.82 -12.02
N ALA A 195 22.63 -8.09 -11.99
CA ALA A 195 23.54 -9.22 -11.75
C ALA A 195 24.75 -9.21 -12.70
N SER A 196 24.56 -8.90 -13.99
CA SER A 196 25.67 -8.86 -14.97
C SER A 196 26.60 -7.66 -14.82
N LEU A 197 26.19 -6.63 -14.07
CA LEU A 197 26.95 -5.38 -13.85
C LEU A 197 27.68 -5.37 -12.51
N ILE A 198 27.48 -6.38 -11.66
CA ILE A 198 28.16 -6.51 -10.36
C ILE A 198 29.70 -6.41 -10.48
N PRO A 199 30.38 -7.09 -11.42
CA PRO A 199 31.83 -6.93 -11.57
C PRO A 199 32.22 -5.50 -11.92
N GLN A 200 31.49 -4.85 -12.83
CA GLN A 200 31.78 -3.48 -13.26
C GLN A 200 31.62 -2.47 -12.13
N LEU A 201 30.57 -2.59 -11.31
CA LEU A 201 30.38 -1.71 -10.15
C LEU A 201 31.51 -1.91 -9.12
N ARG A 202 31.91 -3.17 -8.88
CA ARG A 202 32.98 -3.49 -7.92
C ARG A 202 34.34 -2.96 -8.37
N ASP A 203 34.67 -3.11 -9.65
CA ASP A 203 35.97 -2.70 -10.19
C ASP A 203 36.06 -1.18 -10.37
N GLY A 204 34.96 -0.52 -10.74
CA GLY A 204 34.90 0.92 -10.97
C GLY A 204 34.85 1.76 -9.69
N PHE A 205 34.36 1.21 -8.58
CA PHE A 205 34.10 1.95 -7.34
C PHE A 205 34.62 1.19 -6.10
N PRO A 206 35.95 1.19 -5.87
CA PRO A 206 36.58 0.37 -4.82
C PRO A 206 36.20 0.79 -3.38
N ASN A 207 35.61 1.97 -3.19
CA ASN A 207 35.10 2.42 -1.89
C ASN A 207 33.70 1.88 -1.57
N VAL A 208 33.05 1.18 -2.51
CA VAL A 208 31.70 0.62 -2.35
C VAL A 208 31.81 -0.86 -1.96
N THR A 209 31.07 -1.28 -0.94
CA THR A 209 30.96 -2.70 -0.58
C THR A 209 29.92 -3.36 -1.47
N VAL A 210 30.33 -3.90 -2.63
CA VAL A 210 29.40 -4.46 -3.62
C VAL A 210 28.97 -5.89 -3.26
N LEU A 211 27.73 -6.05 -2.84
CA LEU A 211 27.10 -7.32 -2.49
C LEU A 211 26.52 -8.00 -3.74
N ASN A 212 26.79 -9.31 -3.87
CA ASN A 212 26.19 -10.19 -4.85
C ASN A 212 25.05 -11.01 -4.24
N ASP A 213 24.20 -11.60 -5.08
CA ASP A 213 23.14 -12.55 -4.69
C ASP A 213 22.11 -11.99 -3.69
N VAL A 214 21.91 -10.67 -3.72
CA VAL A 214 20.88 -9.98 -2.93
C VAL A 214 19.90 -9.27 -3.86
N LYS A 215 18.63 -9.19 -3.45
CA LYS A 215 17.63 -8.40 -4.19
C LYS A 215 17.87 -6.91 -4.02
N TYR A 216 18.26 -6.47 -2.83
CA TYR A 216 18.56 -5.08 -2.53
C TYR A 216 19.44 -4.95 -1.28
N THR A 217 20.10 -3.80 -1.15
CA THR A 217 20.72 -3.31 0.09
C THR A 217 19.92 -2.11 0.60
N ASN A 218 19.91 -1.90 1.91
CA ASN A 218 19.18 -0.80 2.52
C ASN A 218 19.86 -0.38 3.83
N ASN A 219 20.34 0.87 3.91
CA ASN A 219 20.89 1.46 5.13
C ASN A 219 20.01 2.61 5.71
N GLY A 220 18.78 2.76 5.20
CA GLY A 220 17.83 3.80 5.57
C GLY A 220 17.90 5.06 4.70
N HIS A 221 19.10 5.54 4.34
CA HIS A 221 19.28 6.69 3.45
C HIS A 221 19.45 6.28 1.99
N VAL A 222 20.17 5.19 1.74
CA VAL A 222 20.46 4.64 0.42
C VAL A 222 19.88 3.24 0.33
N ILE A 223 19.11 3.02 -0.73
CA ILE A 223 18.60 1.72 -1.12
C ILE A 223 19.06 1.46 -2.55
N THR A 224 19.72 0.32 -2.77
CA THR A 224 20.07 -0.11 -4.13
C THR A 224 19.43 -1.47 -4.36
N SER A 225 18.74 -1.65 -5.47
CA SER A 225 18.21 -2.96 -5.85
C SER A 225 18.93 -3.52 -7.06
N SER A 226 18.89 -4.84 -7.16
CA SER A 226 19.16 -5.58 -8.39
C SER A 226 18.14 -5.21 -9.48
N GLY A 227 18.10 -5.96 -10.57
CA GLY A 227 17.24 -5.61 -11.71
C GLY A 227 15.75 -5.79 -11.47
N LEU A 228 14.98 -4.96 -12.19
CA LEU A 228 13.59 -5.22 -12.58
C LEU A 228 12.70 -5.51 -11.36
N SER A 229 12.30 -6.78 -11.17
CA SER A 229 11.44 -7.20 -10.07
C SER A 229 12.00 -6.89 -8.68
N SER A 230 13.33 -6.79 -8.54
CA SER A 230 13.97 -6.44 -7.28
C SER A 230 13.69 -4.99 -6.87
N GLY A 231 13.43 -4.10 -7.84
CA GLY A 231 12.99 -2.73 -7.56
C GLY A 231 11.61 -2.68 -6.92
N ILE A 232 10.72 -3.61 -7.29
CA ILE A 232 9.40 -3.76 -6.64
C ILE A 232 9.60 -4.19 -5.18
N ASP A 233 10.42 -5.22 -4.94
CA ASP A 233 10.72 -5.69 -3.57
C ASP A 233 11.33 -4.59 -2.68
N ALA A 234 12.27 -3.80 -3.23
CA ALA A 234 12.92 -2.70 -2.52
C ALA A 234 11.98 -1.52 -2.25
N SER A 235 11.01 -1.28 -3.13
CA SER A 235 10.00 -0.21 -2.94
C SER A 235 9.16 -0.46 -1.69
N PHE A 236 8.87 -1.71 -1.34
CA PHE A 236 8.18 -2.03 -0.10
C PHE A 236 9.00 -1.73 1.17
N GLU A 237 10.35 -1.75 1.10
CA GLU A 237 11.17 -1.27 2.22
C GLU A 237 11.08 0.25 2.39
N VAL A 238 10.99 1.00 1.29
CA VAL A 238 10.70 2.45 1.34
C VAL A 238 9.33 2.68 1.98
N VAL A 239 8.30 1.95 1.53
CA VAL A 239 6.97 2.03 2.15
C VAL A 239 7.02 1.67 3.64
N ALA A 240 7.78 0.63 4.02
CA ALA A 240 7.94 0.23 5.40
C ALA A 240 8.64 1.28 6.26
N LYS A 241 9.58 2.06 5.69
CA LYS A 241 10.24 3.18 6.37
C LYS A 241 9.24 4.25 6.80
N TYR A 242 8.30 4.62 5.92
CA TYR A 242 7.35 5.71 6.20
C TYR A 242 6.05 5.23 6.87
N LEU A 243 5.55 4.05 6.53
CA LEU A 243 4.24 3.55 6.97
C LEU A 243 4.30 2.31 7.86
N GLY A 244 5.49 1.77 8.13
CA GLY A 244 5.69 0.54 8.89
C GLY A 244 5.54 -0.74 8.07
N VAL A 245 6.19 -1.80 8.55
CA VAL A 245 6.34 -3.08 7.84
C VAL A 245 5.00 -3.75 7.53
N GLY A 246 4.06 -3.78 8.48
CA GLY A 246 2.76 -4.41 8.19
C GLY A 246 1.97 -3.66 7.14
N ARG A 247 2.16 -2.33 6.98
CA ARG A 247 1.45 -1.57 5.95
C ARG A 247 2.04 -1.87 4.58
N ALA A 248 3.37 -1.95 4.49
CA ALA A 248 4.04 -2.43 3.30
C ALA A 248 3.57 -3.86 2.92
N GLN A 249 3.42 -4.76 3.91
CA GLN A 249 2.91 -6.11 3.67
C GLN A 249 1.44 -6.13 3.25
N ASP A 250 0.58 -5.31 3.86
CA ASP A 250 -0.83 -5.16 3.46
C ASP A 250 -0.96 -4.63 2.03
N ILE A 251 -0.13 -3.65 1.64
CA ILE A 251 -0.08 -3.15 0.26
C ILE A 251 0.42 -4.24 -0.70
N ALA A 252 1.49 -4.96 -0.36
CA ALA A 252 1.99 -6.07 -1.18
C ALA A 252 0.91 -7.13 -1.39
N ASN A 253 0.23 -7.50 -0.31
CA ASN A 253 -0.90 -8.42 -0.35
C ASN A 253 -2.02 -7.87 -1.25
N HIS A 254 -2.36 -6.58 -1.13
CA HIS A 254 -3.36 -5.90 -1.97
C HIS A 254 -3.04 -6.00 -3.45
N MET A 255 -1.78 -5.80 -3.81
CA MET A 255 -1.25 -5.93 -5.17
C MET A 255 -1.10 -7.40 -5.63
N GLU A 256 -1.47 -8.37 -4.79
CA GLU A 256 -1.22 -9.81 -4.97
C GLU A 256 0.26 -10.13 -5.22
N TYR A 257 1.15 -9.25 -4.76
CA TYR A 257 2.57 -9.38 -4.90
C TYR A 257 3.12 -10.17 -3.71
N PRO A 258 3.83 -11.29 -3.91
CA PRO A 258 4.37 -12.11 -2.85
C PRO A 258 5.64 -11.47 -2.28
N TRP A 259 5.52 -10.27 -1.71
CA TRP A 259 6.65 -9.59 -1.08
C TRP A 259 7.09 -10.44 0.12
N LYS A 260 8.31 -10.94 0.01
CA LYS A 260 8.91 -11.85 0.98
C LYS A 260 10.09 -11.14 1.61
N ARG A 261 9.83 -10.37 2.65
CA ARG A 261 10.89 -9.88 3.54
C ARG A 261 11.58 -11.05 4.25
N ARG A 262 10.79 -12.08 4.58
CA ARG A 262 11.12 -13.45 5.00
C ARG A 262 10.04 -14.42 4.44
N ASN A 263 10.37 -15.71 4.31
CA ASN A 263 9.86 -16.60 3.26
C ASN A 263 8.48 -17.26 3.47
N ASP A 264 7.52 -16.64 4.17
CA ASP A 264 6.35 -17.37 4.67
C ASP A 264 4.95 -16.85 4.27
N TYR A 265 4.77 -15.65 3.71
CA TYR A 265 3.43 -15.04 3.62
C TYR A 265 2.63 -15.42 2.35
N ALA A 266 1.54 -16.19 2.50
CA ALA A 266 0.47 -16.32 1.51
C ALA A 266 -0.79 -15.57 1.98
N ARG A 267 -1.28 -14.57 1.22
CA ARG A 267 -2.36 -13.66 1.65
C ARG A 267 -3.61 -14.38 2.16
N SER A 268 -4.05 -15.43 1.49
CA SER A 268 -5.24 -16.20 1.90
C SER A 268 -5.09 -16.89 3.26
N GLN A 269 -3.89 -16.95 3.82
CA GLN A 269 -3.56 -17.70 5.03
C GLN A 269 -3.25 -16.79 6.23
N LEU A 270 -3.35 -15.47 6.10
CA LEU A 270 -2.98 -14.51 7.14
C LEU A 270 -4.12 -14.19 8.12
N ALA A 271 -3.78 -13.83 9.36
CA ALA A 271 -4.76 -13.55 10.41
C ALA A 271 -5.53 -12.23 10.20
N ASP A 272 -5.04 -11.32 9.36
CA ASP A 272 -5.74 -10.09 8.98
C ASP A 272 -7.06 -10.36 8.22
N ASN A 273 -7.22 -11.53 7.59
CA ASN A 273 -8.48 -11.93 6.95
C ASN A 273 -9.66 -11.98 7.94
N TYR A 274 -9.41 -12.16 9.25
CA TYR A 274 -10.44 -12.00 10.28
C TYR A 274 -10.86 -10.53 10.48
N ILE A 275 -10.04 -9.57 10.04
CA ILE A 275 -10.24 -8.12 10.20
C ILE A 275 -10.83 -7.46 8.95
N LEU A 276 -10.68 -8.04 7.75
CA LEU A 276 -11.16 -7.44 6.49
C LEU A 276 -12.65 -7.06 6.52
N SER A 277 -13.48 -7.83 7.23
CA SER A 277 -14.91 -7.54 7.43
C SER A 277 -15.19 -6.39 8.40
N LEU A 278 -14.23 -6.03 9.25
CA LEU A 278 -14.31 -4.93 10.22
C LEU A 278 -13.98 -3.57 9.60
N ASN A 279 -13.11 -3.50 8.60
CA ASN A 279 -12.71 -2.23 7.98
C ASN A 279 -13.94 -1.42 7.47
N ASN A 280 -14.93 -2.12 6.93
CA ASN A 280 -16.18 -1.49 6.48
C ASN A 280 -17.05 -0.96 7.63
N LEU A 281 -16.91 -1.52 8.84
CA LEU A 281 -17.62 -1.04 10.04
C LEU A 281 -16.95 0.19 10.66
N ILE A 282 -15.63 0.32 10.49
CA ILE A 282 -14.82 1.41 11.04
C ILE A 282 -14.82 2.64 10.10
N ARG A 283 -14.83 2.41 8.77
CA ARG A 283 -14.81 3.46 7.73
C ARG A 283 -15.79 4.64 7.94
N PRO A 284 -17.04 4.45 8.42
CA PRO A 284 -17.98 5.56 8.65
C PRO A 284 -17.55 6.56 9.74
N PHE A 285 -16.60 6.19 10.60
CA PHE A 285 -16.20 6.97 11.78
C PHE A 285 -15.01 7.90 11.55
N ALA A 286 -14.73 8.25 10.29
CA ALA A 286 -13.58 9.05 9.86
C ALA A 286 -12.29 8.59 10.58
N ALA A 287 -11.85 7.37 10.26
CA ALA A 287 -10.72 6.73 10.90
C ALA A 287 -9.45 6.85 10.04
N LYS A 288 -8.36 7.32 10.64
CA LYS A 288 -7.02 7.31 10.05
C LYS A 288 -6.30 6.03 10.42
N TYR A 289 -5.84 5.32 9.41
CA TYR A 289 -4.91 4.22 9.63
C TYR A 289 -3.55 4.75 10.11
N THR A 290 -3.01 4.19 11.19
CA THR A 290 -1.72 4.63 11.75
C THR A 290 -0.66 3.54 11.81
N PHE A 291 -1.06 2.27 11.91
CA PHE A 291 -0.12 1.17 12.09
C PHE A 291 -0.69 -0.18 11.69
N SER A 292 0.21 -1.08 11.28
CA SER A 292 -0.06 -2.51 11.27
C SER A 292 1.17 -3.36 11.37
N GLU A 293 0.99 -4.58 11.87
CA GLU A 293 1.99 -5.62 11.89
C GLU A 293 1.32 -6.99 12.11
N GLY A 294 1.88 -8.06 11.54
CA GLY A 294 1.40 -9.39 11.85
C GLY A 294 2.02 -10.52 11.02
N ASN A 295 1.43 -11.69 11.19
CA ASN A 295 1.76 -12.96 10.55
C ASN A 295 0.53 -13.87 10.40
N HIS A 296 0.76 -15.14 10.07
CA HIS A 296 -0.28 -16.17 9.94
C HIS A 296 -1.20 -16.30 11.14
N ASP A 297 -0.69 -16.04 12.34
CA ASP A 297 -1.37 -16.39 13.60
C ASP A 297 -1.88 -15.17 14.34
N ARG A 298 -1.26 -14.00 14.12
CA ARG A 298 -1.66 -12.75 14.77
C ARG A 298 -1.48 -11.57 13.82
N TRP A 299 -2.48 -10.71 13.75
CA TRP A 299 -2.36 -9.43 13.05
C TRP A 299 -2.91 -8.29 13.89
N GLU A 300 -2.33 -7.10 13.75
CA GLU A 300 -2.74 -5.88 14.42
C GLU A 300 -2.89 -4.75 13.39
N TYR A 301 -4.01 -4.02 13.49
CA TYR A 301 -4.23 -2.73 12.85
C TYR A 301 -4.48 -1.68 13.93
N GLN A 302 -4.02 -0.44 13.69
CA GLN A 302 -4.38 0.70 14.54
C GLN A 302 -4.98 1.81 13.70
N PHE A 303 -6.04 2.41 14.23
CA PHE A 303 -6.77 3.50 13.63
C PHE A 303 -6.96 4.62 14.64
N LEU A 304 -6.58 5.85 14.29
CA LEU A 304 -6.95 7.04 15.03
C LEU A 304 -8.33 7.52 14.55
N LEU A 305 -9.31 7.58 15.44
CA LEU A 305 -10.67 8.02 15.11
C LEU A 305 -10.78 9.54 15.21
N TRP A 306 -11.35 10.18 14.19
CA TRP A 306 -11.53 11.63 14.14
C TRP A 306 -12.97 12.10 14.39
N THR A 307 -13.90 11.16 14.54
CA THR A 307 -15.28 11.50 14.91
C THR A 307 -15.41 11.77 16.41
N GLY A 308 -16.21 12.76 16.78
CA GLY A 308 -16.57 13.05 18.18
C GLY A 308 -17.50 12.00 18.82
N VAL A 309 -17.48 10.75 18.36
CA VAL A 309 -18.33 9.68 18.88
C VAL A 309 -17.86 9.27 20.26
N ASP A 310 -18.80 9.19 21.19
CA ASP A 310 -18.59 8.57 22.49
C ASP A 310 -18.11 7.12 22.34
N SER A 311 -16.99 6.78 23.01
CA SER A 311 -16.35 5.47 22.98
C SER A 311 -17.31 4.29 23.20
N LYS A 312 -18.27 4.44 24.13
CA LYS A 312 -19.25 3.40 24.44
C LYS A 312 -20.28 3.28 23.32
N ALA A 313 -20.74 4.39 22.75
CA ALA A 313 -21.63 4.38 21.58
C ALA A 313 -20.96 3.72 20.36
N PHE A 314 -19.69 4.05 20.10
CA PHE A 314 -18.88 3.44 19.04
C PHE A 314 -18.78 1.92 19.22
N LEU A 315 -18.33 1.44 20.38
CA LEU A 315 -18.15 0.01 20.62
C LEU A 315 -19.48 -0.74 20.67
N THR A 316 -20.52 -0.17 21.25
CA THR A 316 -21.88 -0.76 21.23
C THR A 316 -22.35 -0.95 19.79
N PHE A 317 -22.10 0.03 18.93
CA PHE A 317 -22.43 -0.07 17.53
C PHE A 317 -21.65 -1.18 16.81
N ILE A 318 -20.32 -1.17 16.93
CA ILE A 318 -19.48 -2.19 16.29
C ILE A 318 -19.86 -3.59 16.76
N TYR A 319 -20.08 -3.79 18.06
CA TYR A 319 -20.54 -5.05 18.63
C TYR A 319 -21.90 -5.47 18.05
N THR A 320 -22.85 -4.54 17.94
CA THR A 320 -24.16 -4.81 17.35
C THR A 320 -24.05 -5.27 15.89
N GLN A 321 -23.15 -4.69 15.10
CA GLN A 321 -22.94 -5.15 13.71
C GLN A 321 -22.23 -6.50 13.66
N LEU A 322 -21.25 -6.72 14.54
CA LEU A 322 -20.56 -8.01 14.67
C LEU A 322 -21.54 -9.16 14.90
N THR A 323 -22.50 -9.01 15.83
CA THR A 323 -23.50 -10.07 16.10
C THR A 323 -24.38 -10.45 14.90
N LYS A 324 -24.44 -9.60 13.86
CA LYS A 324 -25.22 -9.86 12.63
C LYS A 324 -24.41 -10.56 11.54
N MET A 325 -23.09 -10.69 11.72
CA MET A 325 -22.21 -11.32 10.74
C MET A 325 -22.29 -12.84 10.89
N GLU A 326 -22.39 -13.56 9.78
CA GLU A 326 -22.38 -15.03 9.78
C GLU A 326 -21.10 -15.62 10.38
N SER A 327 -19.99 -14.87 10.26
CA SER A 327 -18.70 -15.26 10.83
C SER A 327 -18.64 -15.08 12.34
N PHE A 328 -19.56 -14.37 12.99
CA PHE A 328 -19.54 -14.15 14.43
C PHE A 328 -20.05 -15.38 15.19
N ASN A 329 -19.32 -15.81 16.22
CA ASN A 329 -19.74 -16.92 17.07
C ASN A 329 -20.19 -16.41 18.46
N THR A 330 -19.25 -15.89 19.25
CA THR A 330 -19.50 -15.37 20.59
C THR A 330 -18.67 -14.12 20.81
N GLY A 331 -19.06 -13.26 21.75
CA GLY A 331 -18.24 -12.11 22.09
C GLY A 331 -18.72 -11.37 23.33
N HIS A 332 -17.84 -10.56 23.88
CA HIS A 332 -18.06 -9.72 25.04
C HIS A 332 -17.82 -8.25 24.69
N LEU A 333 -18.66 -7.36 25.21
CA LEU A 333 -18.54 -5.92 25.09
C LEU A 333 -18.29 -5.33 26.48
N ASP A 334 -17.16 -4.65 26.61
CA ASP A 334 -16.79 -3.85 27.77
C ASP A 334 -16.94 -2.36 27.49
N SER A 335 -16.65 -1.52 28.50
CA SER A 335 -16.69 -0.05 28.36
C SER A 335 -15.72 0.51 27.33
N ASN A 336 -14.61 -0.19 27.07
CA ASN A 336 -13.54 0.25 26.16
C ASN A 336 -13.01 -0.86 25.23
N SER A 337 -13.64 -2.05 25.23
CA SER A 337 -13.19 -3.14 24.39
C SER A 337 -14.31 -4.02 23.85
N ILE A 338 -14.02 -4.70 22.75
CA ILE A 338 -14.80 -5.83 22.26
C ILE A 338 -13.84 -7.01 22.12
N THR A 339 -14.23 -8.17 22.62
CA THR A 339 -13.59 -9.44 22.30
C THR A 339 -14.60 -10.35 21.64
N ALA A 340 -14.22 -11.01 20.55
CA ALA A 340 -15.14 -11.93 19.86
C ALA A 340 -14.41 -13.12 19.25
N GLU A 341 -15.04 -14.29 19.32
CA GLU A 341 -14.67 -15.45 18.50
C GLU A 341 -15.34 -15.31 17.12
N ILE A 342 -14.53 -15.44 16.07
CA ILE A 342 -14.96 -15.38 14.68
C ILE A 342 -14.57 -16.68 13.97
N ARG A 343 -15.39 -17.11 13.01
CA ARG A 343 -15.11 -18.21 12.10
C ARG A 343 -14.89 -17.70 10.68
N HIS A 344 -13.74 -18.03 10.11
CA HIS A 344 -13.45 -17.83 8.70
C HIS A 344 -13.55 -19.16 7.96
N LYS A 345 -14.13 -19.16 6.75
CA LYS A 345 -14.36 -20.36 5.94
C LYS A 345 -13.07 -21.18 5.71
N ASP A 346 -11.96 -20.50 5.45
CA ASP A 346 -10.68 -21.14 5.10
C ASP A 346 -9.70 -21.25 6.28
N LEU A 347 -9.85 -20.40 7.31
CA LEU A 347 -8.86 -20.29 8.40
C LEU A 347 -9.33 -20.94 9.70
N GLY A 348 -10.60 -21.36 9.76
CA GLY A 348 -11.21 -21.93 10.95
C GLY A 348 -11.59 -20.87 11.98
N LYS A 349 -11.37 -21.18 13.25
CA LYS A 349 -11.70 -20.30 14.37
C LYS A 349 -10.55 -19.31 14.66
N GLY A 350 -10.91 -18.09 14.98
CA GLY A 350 -10.02 -17.06 15.47
C GLY A 350 -10.71 -16.15 16.48
N HIS A 351 -9.94 -15.25 17.07
CA HIS A 351 -10.39 -14.25 18.02
C HIS A 351 -10.03 -12.87 17.48
N ILE A 352 -10.96 -11.94 17.59
CA ILE A 352 -10.70 -10.52 17.40
C ILE A 352 -10.78 -9.78 18.73
N SER A 353 -9.99 -8.73 18.86
CA SER A 353 -10.03 -7.80 19.98
C SER A 353 -9.97 -6.38 19.44
N LEU A 354 -10.96 -5.58 19.78
CA LEU A 354 -10.97 -4.14 19.50
C LEU A 354 -10.78 -3.43 20.83
N LEU A 355 -9.75 -2.59 20.92
CA LEU A 355 -9.38 -1.86 22.12
C LEU A 355 -9.37 -0.39 21.78
N LEU A 356 -10.15 0.41 22.50
CA LEU A 356 -10.20 1.85 22.31
C LEU A 356 -9.51 2.56 23.46
N THR A 357 -8.47 3.33 23.14
CA THR A 357 -7.66 4.06 24.11
C THR A 357 -7.64 5.54 23.75
N ASN A 358 -7.89 6.43 24.72
CA ASN A 358 -7.77 7.87 24.47
C ASN A 358 -6.30 8.26 24.42
N THR A 359 -5.90 8.96 23.35
CA THR A 359 -4.55 9.53 23.18
C THR A 359 -4.64 11.05 23.05
N THR A 360 -3.50 11.73 23.05
CA THR A 360 -3.42 13.18 22.82
C THR A 360 -3.92 13.60 21.44
N GLU A 361 -3.83 12.71 20.44
CA GLU A 361 -4.27 12.95 19.06
C GLU A 361 -5.74 12.56 18.81
N GLY A 362 -6.39 11.89 19.78
CA GLY A 362 -7.75 11.38 19.67
C GLY A 362 -7.88 9.91 20.13
N PRO A 363 -9.09 9.32 20.05
CA PRO A 363 -9.29 7.90 20.37
C PRO A 363 -8.56 6.99 19.37
N LEU A 364 -7.66 6.14 19.87
CA LEU A 364 -6.94 5.14 19.08
C LEU A 364 -7.66 3.79 19.22
N LEU A 365 -8.19 3.29 18.12
CA LEU A 365 -8.75 1.96 17.98
C LEU A 365 -7.66 0.98 17.53
N LYS A 366 -7.31 0.03 18.40
CA LYS A 366 -6.45 -1.11 18.06
C LYS A 366 -7.32 -2.33 17.77
N VAL A 367 -7.16 -2.91 16.58
CA VAL A 367 -7.85 -4.14 16.15
C VAL A 367 -6.82 -5.25 16.04
N ILE A 368 -6.99 -6.31 16.83
CA ILE A 368 -6.08 -7.46 16.84
C ILE A 368 -6.86 -8.70 16.44
N ALA A 369 -6.37 -9.44 15.46
CA ALA A 369 -6.84 -10.78 15.15
C ALA A 369 -5.83 -11.84 15.58
N ARG A 370 -6.32 -12.99 16.06
CA ARG A 370 -5.53 -14.17 16.41
C ARG A 370 -6.20 -15.44 15.94
N ARG A 371 -5.44 -16.41 15.43
CA ARG A 371 -5.96 -17.77 15.22
C ARG A 371 -6.11 -18.52 16.54
N SER A 372 -7.09 -19.42 16.61
CA SER A 372 -7.23 -20.33 17.76
C SER A 372 -6.19 -21.46 17.75
N SER A 373 -5.55 -21.73 16.61
CA SER A 373 -4.47 -22.70 16.45
C SER A 373 -3.40 -22.13 15.52
N SER A 374 -2.13 -22.28 15.88
CA SER A 374 -1.00 -21.83 15.06
C SER A 374 -0.99 -22.49 13.68
N PHE A 375 -0.61 -21.72 12.66
CA PHE A 375 -0.48 -22.19 11.30
C PHE A 375 0.73 -23.11 11.17
N ASN A 376 0.50 -24.39 10.90
CA ASN A 376 1.56 -25.36 10.65
C ASN A 376 1.98 -25.32 9.17
N ILE A 377 3.23 -24.94 8.92
CA ILE A 377 3.87 -24.85 7.58
C ILE A 377 3.92 -26.22 6.86
N SER A 378 3.69 -27.34 7.55
CA SER A 378 3.95 -28.70 7.04
C SER A 378 2.87 -29.34 6.17
N LYS A 379 1.88 -28.60 5.67
CA LYS A 379 0.76 -29.20 4.87
C LYS A 379 0.29 -28.37 3.68
N THR A 380 1.22 -27.87 2.88
CA THR A 380 0.90 -27.48 1.50
C THR A 380 1.99 -28.07 0.59
N ASN A 381 1.62 -29.15 -0.10
CA ASN A 381 2.34 -29.69 -1.26
C ASN A 381 2.35 -28.67 -2.40
#